data_AF-A0A5C2RSP0-F1
#
_entry.id   AF-A0A5C2RSP0-F1
#
_cell.length_a   1.000
_cell.length_b   1.000
_cell.length_c   1.000
_cell.angle_alpha   90.00
_cell.angle_beta   90.00
_cell.angle_gamma   90.00
#
_symmetry.space_group_name_H-M   'P 1'
#
loop_
_entity.id
_entity.type
_entity.pdbx_description
1 polymer ?
#
loop_
_entity_poly.entity_id
_entity_poly.type
_entity_poly.pdbx_seq_one_letter_code
_entity_poly.pdbx_strand_id
1 'polypeptide(L)'
;VELLAYQFASPVRWIETQDILFTHYKFERFIEIGPSPTLTGMATRTLKAKYEAQDDSVTHRRAIFCHAKHMKEVCYQFEDEAEAPAAEAPAAAAASIEDAPLKATDVLVGIIAQKLKKKVDEVPLSKSIKDLVGGKSTMQNEILGDLQLKFSSAPEKGEELPLEELGA
;
A
#
# COMPACT_ATOMS: atom_id res chain seq x y z
N VAL A 1 -39.53 -2.39 8.00
CA VAL A 1 -39.30 -3.52 8.94
C VAL A 1 -39.47 -4.86 8.23
N GLU A 2 -40.54 -5.04 7.43
CA GLU A 2 -40.82 -6.32 6.75
C GLU A 2 -39.70 -6.81 5.82
N LEU A 3 -39.13 -5.94 4.96
CA LEU A 3 -38.05 -6.34 4.04
C LEU A 3 -36.83 -6.93 4.76
N LEU A 4 -36.41 -6.32 5.87
CA LEU A 4 -35.28 -6.80 6.66
C LEU A 4 -35.59 -8.13 7.37
N ALA A 5 -36.83 -8.31 7.83
CA ALA A 5 -37.26 -9.55 8.47
C ALA A 5 -37.27 -10.71 7.47
N TYR A 6 -37.81 -10.52 6.27
CA TYR A 6 -37.80 -11.55 5.23
C TYR A 6 -36.41 -11.80 4.64
N GLN A 7 -35.54 -10.77 4.58
CA GLN A 7 -34.18 -10.90 4.07
C GLN A 7 -33.37 -11.95 4.85
N PHE A 8 -33.58 -12.07 6.17
CA PHE A 8 -32.84 -13.03 7.01
C PHE A 8 -33.01 -14.48 6.54
N ALA A 9 -34.20 -14.83 6.03
CA ALA A 9 -34.55 -16.20 5.63
C ALA A 9 -34.71 -16.37 4.11
N SER A 10 -34.40 -15.33 3.32
CA SER A 10 -34.53 -15.36 1.86
C SER A 10 -33.17 -15.32 1.18
N PRO A 11 -32.99 -15.97 0.01
CA PRO A 11 -31.74 -15.91 -0.73
C PRO A 11 -31.35 -14.48 -1.13
N VAL A 12 -30.06 -14.15 -1.03
CA VAL A 12 -29.54 -12.86 -1.49
C VAL A 12 -29.38 -12.87 -3.01
N ARG A 13 -30.21 -12.08 -3.70
CA ARG A 13 -30.24 -11.95 -5.17
C ARG A 13 -29.20 -10.97 -5.68
N TRP A 14 -27.92 -11.25 -5.42
CA TRP A 14 -26.84 -10.31 -5.66
C TRP A 14 -26.50 -10.13 -7.15
N ILE A 15 -26.68 -11.16 -7.97
CA ILE A 15 -26.46 -11.08 -9.42
C ILE A 15 -27.44 -10.09 -10.05
N GLU A 16 -28.72 -10.20 -9.71
CA GLU A 16 -29.76 -9.30 -10.21
C GLU A 16 -29.58 -7.87 -9.70
N THR A 17 -29.09 -7.73 -8.47
CA THR A 17 -28.75 -6.42 -7.90
C THR A 17 -27.63 -5.76 -8.71
N GLN A 18 -26.56 -6.50 -9.02
CA GLN A 18 -25.48 -5.99 -9.88
C GLN A 18 -25.99 -5.64 -11.28
N ASP A 19 -26.82 -6.48 -11.88
CA ASP A 19 -27.37 -6.21 -13.21
C ASP A 19 -28.17 -4.90 -13.24
N ILE A 20 -28.97 -4.63 -12.21
CA ILE A 20 -29.68 -3.36 -12.06
C ILE A 20 -28.69 -2.18 -11.91
N LEU A 21 -27.64 -2.33 -11.10
CA LEU A 21 -26.62 -1.29 -10.94
C LEU A 21 -25.90 -0.95 -12.26
N PHE A 22 -25.44 -1.96 -12.99
CA PHE A 22 -24.69 -1.78 -14.24
C PHE A 22 -25.54 -1.21 -15.37
N THR A 23 -26.79 -1.69 -15.51
CA THR A 23 -27.64 -1.36 -16.66
C THR A 23 -28.53 -0.13 -16.44
N HIS A 24 -29.23 -0.06 -15.31
CA HIS A 24 -30.23 0.99 -15.08
C HIS A 24 -29.60 2.26 -14.49
N TYR A 25 -28.73 2.10 -13.49
CA TYR A 25 -28.16 3.25 -12.78
C TYR A 25 -26.89 3.81 -13.41
N LYS A 26 -26.26 3.07 -14.34
CA LYS A 26 -25.08 3.51 -15.10
C LYS A 26 -24.01 4.17 -14.22
N PHE A 27 -23.76 3.61 -13.04
CA PHE A 27 -22.81 4.20 -12.09
C PHE A 27 -21.42 4.34 -12.72
N GLU A 28 -20.71 5.39 -12.34
CA GLU A 28 -19.30 5.59 -12.71
C GLU A 28 -18.35 5.19 -11.58
N ARG A 29 -18.82 5.25 -10.31
CA ARG A 29 -18.03 4.86 -9.14
C ARG A 29 -18.81 3.86 -8.28
N PHE A 30 -18.27 2.66 -8.12
CA PHE A 30 -18.73 1.67 -7.15
C PHE A 30 -17.78 1.66 -5.96
N ILE A 31 -18.28 1.89 -4.75
CA ILE A 31 -17.45 1.95 -3.54
C ILE A 31 -17.99 0.95 -2.53
N GLU A 32 -17.21 -0.10 -2.26
CA GLU A 32 -17.48 -1.07 -1.20
C GLU A 32 -17.05 -0.53 0.16
N ILE A 33 -17.97 -0.55 1.13
CA ILE A 33 -17.70 -0.26 2.52
C ILE A 33 -17.61 -1.58 3.28
N GLY A 34 -16.39 -1.98 3.63
CA GLY A 34 -16.12 -3.23 4.31
C GLY A 34 -14.63 -3.41 4.58
N PRO A 35 -14.26 -4.37 5.44
CA PRO A 35 -12.86 -4.61 5.83
C PRO A 35 -12.01 -5.26 4.72
N SER A 36 -12.65 -5.86 3.71
CA SER A 36 -11.98 -6.55 2.60
C SER A 36 -12.68 -6.27 1.27
N PRO A 37 -12.00 -6.41 0.12
CA PRO A 37 -12.53 -6.05 -1.21
C PRO A 37 -13.36 -7.19 -1.83
N THR A 38 -14.34 -7.72 -1.10
CA THR A 38 -15.08 -8.91 -1.55
C THR A 38 -16.09 -8.57 -2.63
N LEU A 39 -16.94 -7.57 -2.40
CA LEU A 39 -17.95 -7.11 -3.35
C LEU A 39 -17.31 -6.39 -4.54
N THR A 40 -16.21 -5.68 -4.31
CA THR A 40 -15.34 -5.09 -5.35
C THR A 40 -14.90 -6.19 -6.31
N GLY A 41 -14.34 -7.29 -5.79
CA GLY A 41 -13.92 -8.42 -6.62
C GLY A 41 -15.07 -9.08 -7.40
N MET A 42 -16.27 -9.16 -6.81
CA MET A 42 -17.46 -9.62 -7.54
C MET A 42 -17.85 -8.65 -8.65
N ALA A 43 -17.92 -7.34 -8.36
CA ALA A 43 -18.30 -6.31 -9.33
C ALA A 43 -17.31 -6.24 -10.51
N THR A 44 -15.99 -6.32 -10.26
CA THR A 44 -14.98 -6.34 -11.32
C THR A 44 -15.14 -7.56 -12.24
N ARG A 45 -15.42 -8.74 -11.67
CA ARG A 45 -15.67 -9.95 -12.48
C ARG A 45 -16.94 -9.81 -13.33
N THR A 46 -18.01 -9.27 -12.76
CA THR A 46 -19.28 -9.04 -13.47
C THR A 46 -19.12 -8.02 -14.61
N LEU A 47 -18.42 -6.91 -14.37
CA LEU A 47 -18.08 -5.91 -15.39
C LEU A 47 -17.35 -6.57 -16.57
N LYS A 48 -16.25 -7.26 -16.28
CA LYS A 48 -15.43 -7.94 -17.29
C LYS A 48 -16.21 -9.00 -18.07
N ALA A 49 -17.11 -9.72 -17.41
CA ALA A 49 -17.86 -10.81 -18.04
C ALA A 49 -19.01 -10.32 -18.95
N LYS A 50 -19.65 -9.20 -18.62
CA LYS A 50 -20.94 -8.81 -19.23
C LYS A 50 -20.99 -7.40 -19.81
N TYR A 51 -20.24 -6.45 -19.26
CA TYR A 51 -20.52 -5.03 -19.47
C TYR A 51 -19.34 -4.23 -20.06
N GLU A 52 -18.12 -4.75 -20.01
CA GLU A 52 -16.90 -4.05 -20.49
C GLU A 52 -17.02 -3.61 -21.95
N ALA A 53 -17.40 -4.51 -22.87
CA ALA A 53 -17.56 -4.16 -24.28
C ALA A 53 -18.65 -3.11 -24.55
N GLN A 54 -19.72 -3.13 -23.76
CA GLN A 54 -20.79 -2.14 -23.86
C GLN A 54 -20.30 -0.78 -23.38
N ASP A 55 -19.66 -0.75 -22.22
CA ASP A 55 -19.10 0.47 -21.62
C ASP A 55 -18.06 1.12 -22.56
N ASP A 56 -17.17 0.32 -23.15
CA ASP A 56 -16.16 0.79 -24.11
C ASP A 56 -16.79 1.44 -25.36
N SER A 57 -17.90 0.88 -25.86
CA SER A 57 -18.58 1.40 -27.05
C SER A 57 -19.15 2.81 -26.87
N VAL A 58 -19.42 3.20 -25.62
CA VAL A 58 -19.95 4.53 -25.25
C VAL A 58 -18.95 5.34 -24.42
N THR A 59 -17.69 4.90 -24.33
CA THR A 59 -16.64 5.55 -23.51
C THR A 59 -17.05 5.72 -22.04
N HIS A 60 -17.87 4.82 -21.52
CA HIS A 60 -18.33 4.85 -20.13
C HIS A 60 -17.26 4.23 -19.23
N ARG A 61 -16.50 5.04 -18.50
CA ARG A 61 -15.48 4.53 -17.57
C ARG A 61 -16.05 4.31 -16.18
N ARG A 62 -15.80 3.12 -15.63
CA ARG A 62 -16.18 2.77 -14.26
C ARG A 62 -14.96 2.58 -13.38
N ALA A 63 -14.99 3.18 -12.20
CA ALA A 63 -14.04 2.94 -11.13
C ALA A 63 -14.70 2.11 -10.03
N ILE A 64 -14.07 1.00 -9.65
CA ILE A 64 -14.57 0.08 -8.63
C ILE A 64 -13.56 0.04 -7.50
N PHE A 65 -13.95 0.53 -6.34
CA PHE A 65 -13.10 0.73 -5.17
C PHE A 65 -13.62 -0.02 -3.96
N CYS A 66 -12.68 -0.38 -3.09
CA CYS A 66 -12.94 -0.82 -1.73
C CYS A 66 -12.34 0.20 -0.76
N HIS A 67 -13.13 0.65 0.23
CA HIS A 67 -12.69 1.61 1.24
C HIS A 67 -11.39 1.19 1.95
N ALA A 68 -11.28 -0.09 2.34
CA ALA A 68 -10.09 -0.60 3.03
C ALA A 68 -8.80 -0.59 2.19
N LYS A 69 -8.90 -0.49 0.86
CA LYS A 69 -7.73 -0.53 -0.05
C LYS A 69 -7.48 0.78 -0.81
N HIS A 70 -8.51 1.57 -1.05
CA HIS A 70 -8.48 2.75 -1.92
C HIS A 70 -8.91 4.00 -1.14
N MET A 71 -8.37 4.17 0.07
CA MET A 71 -8.79 5.26 0.96
C MET A 71 -8.44 6.63 0.36
N LYS A 72 -7.27 6.75 -0.29
CA LYS A 72 -6.82 7.99 -0.92
C LYS A 72 -7.81 8.44 -2.01
N GLU A 73 -8.19 7.53 -2.91
CA GLU A 73 -9.09 7.78 -4.03
C GLU A 73 -10.53 8.03 -3.59
N VAL A 74 -10.98 7.34 -2.53
CA VAL A 74 -12.32 7.51 -1.96
C VAL A 74 -12.44 8.83 -1.19
N CYS A 75 -11.40 9.24 -0.46
CA CYS A 75 -11.38 10.47 0.35
C CYS A 75 -10.84 11.69 -0.40
N TYR A 76 -10.52 11.56 -1.69
CA TYR A 76 -9.93 12.63 -2.51
C TYR A 76 -8.64 13.20 -1.91
N GLN A 77 -7.88 12.36 -1.21
CA GLN A 77 -6.56 12.70 -0.66
C GLN A 77 -5.51 12.33 -1.70
N PHE A 78 -5.54 13.06 -2.82
CA PHE A 78 -4.44 13.04 -3.76
C PHE A 78 -3.35 13.91 -3.14
N GLU A 79 -2.14 13.36 -3.02
CA GLU A 79 -0.97 14.20 -2.68
C GLU A 79 -0.96 15.33 -3.71
N ASP A 80 -0.88 16.58 -3.25
CA ASP A 80 -0.89 17.76 -4.12
C ASP A 80 0.26 17.62 -5.12
N GLU A 81 -0.05 17.12 -6.32
CA GLU A 81 0.84 17.16 -7.45
C GLU A 81 0.95 18.64 -7.82
N ALA A 82 1.98 19.30 -7.30
CA ALA A 82 2.29 20.68 -7.61
C ALA A 82 2.27 20.84 -9.13
N GLU A 83 1.29 21.59 -9.64
CA GLU A 83 1.16 21.95 -11.04
C GLU A 83 2.45 22.66 -11.45
N ALA A 84 3.31 21.95 -12.18
CA ALA A 84 4.63 22.45 -12.56
C ALA A 84 4.44 23.71 -13.44
N PRO A 85 4.95 24.89 -13.03
CA PRO A 85 4.96 26.04 -13.91
C PRO A 85 5.85 25.74 -15.12
N ALA A 86 5.38 26.13 -16.30
CA ALA A 86 6.12 26.00 -17.55
C ALA A 86 7.55 26.56 -17.42
N ALA A 87 8.52 25.78 -17.87
CA ALA A 87 9.94 26.03 -17.72
C ALA A 87 10.41 27.30 -18.45
N GLU A 88 11.00 28.24 -17.70
CA GLU A 88 12.00 29.19 -18.19
C GLU A 88 13.42 28.69 -17.86
N ALA A 89 14.35 28.97 -18.76
CA ALA A 89 15.71 28.43 -18.86
C ALA A 89 16.63 28.78 -17.65
N PRO A 90 17.75 28.03 -17.44
CA PRO A 90 18.34 27.86 -16.12
C PRO A 90 19.29 28.99 -15.74
N ALA A 91 19.04 29.63 -14.60
CA ALA A 91 20.07 30.24 -13.78
C ALA A 91 20.37 29.29 -12.62
N ALA A 92 21.63 28.87 -12.51
CA ALA A 92 22.11 28.03 -11.42
C ALA A 92 22.06 28.82 -10.09
N ALA A 93 20.90 28.85 -9.46
CA ALA A 93 20.76 29.13 -8.05
C ALA A 93 20.99 27.81 -7.30
N ALA A 94 21.93 27.80 -6.36
CA ALA A 94 22.09 26.68 -5.45
C ALA A 94 20.75 26.47 -4.72
N ALA A 95 20.08 25.36 -5.05
CA ALA A 95 18.83 24.99 -4.39
C ALA A 95 19.09 24.90 -2.90
N SER A 96 18.27 25.61 -2.11
CA SER A 96 18.21 25.44 -0.66
C SER A 96 17.81 24.00 -0.40
N ILE A 97 18.76 23.17 0.02
CA ILE A 97 18.51 21.77 0.39
C ILE A 97 17.76 21.81 1.73
N GLU A 98 16.56 21.25 1.75
CA GLU A 98 15.81 21.09 2.99
C GLU A 98 16.52 20.10 3.92
N ASP A 99 16.71 20.49 5.18
CA ASP A 99 17.27 19.62 6.21
C ASP A 99 16.20 18.58 6.60
N ALA A 100 16.54 17.30 6.43
CA ALA A 100 15.65 16.19 6.73
C ALA A 100 16.29 15.31 7.83
N PRO A 101 15.57 15.00 8.92
CA PRO A 101 16.09 14.12 9.95
C PRO A 101 16.29 12.70 9.40
N LEU A 102 17.36 12.03 9.85
CA LEU A 102 17.64 10.64 9.48
C LEU A 102 16.50 9.74 9.95
N LYS A 103 16.01 8.88 9.05
CA LYS A 103 15.02 7.86 9.42
C LYS A 103 15.71 6.71 10.15
N ALA A 104 14.99 6.04 11.06
CA ALA A 104 15.50 4.88 11.76
C ALA A 104 15.92 3.76 10.79
N THR A 105 15.18 3.60 9.67
CA THR A 105 15.52 2.71 8.55
C THR A 105 16.91 2.98 7.97
N ASP A 106 17.29 4.25 7.80
CA ASP A 106 18.55 4.62 7.16
C ASP A 106 19.75 4.25 8.06
N VAL A 107 19.60 4.49 9.37
CA VAL A 107 20.58 4.12 10.37
C VAL A 107 20.72 2.59 10.46
N LEU A 108 19.58 1.89 10.44
CA LEU A 108 19.53 0.44 10.54
C LEU A 108 20.20 -0.25 9.34
N VAL A 109 19.89 0.19 8.12
CA VAL A 109 20.55 -0.31 6.91
C VAL A 109 22.03 0.03 6.92
N GLY A 110 22.41 1.24 7.36
CA GLY A 110 23.81 1.64 7.48
C GLY A 110 24.63 0.71 8.38
N ILE A 111 24.12 0.37 9.55
CA ILE A 111 24.77 -0.56 10.51
C ILE A 111 24.91 -1.95 9.90
N ILE A 112 23.83 -2.48 9.30
CA ILE A 112 23.83 -3.82 8.71
C ILE A 112 24.79 -3.88 7.51
N ALA A 113 24.76 -2.89 6.62
CA ALA A 113 25.65 -2.80 5.46
C ALA A 113 27.12 -2.75 5.90
N GLN A 114 27.45 -1.92 6.90
CA GLN A 114 28.79 -1.84 7.46
C GLN A 114 29.24 -3.19 8.05
N LYS A 115 28.36 -3.87 8.78
CA LYS A 115 28.68 -5.16 9.39
C LYS A 115 28.87 -6.29 8.38
N LEU A 116 28.04 -6.31 7.34
CA LEU A 116 28.10 -7.28 6.26
C LEU A 116 29.17 -6.94 5.20
N LYS A 117 29.83 -5.78 5.31
CA LYS A 117 30.77 -5.24 4.32
C LYS A 117 30.17 -5.17 2.93
N LYS A 118 28.90 -4.77 2.85
CA LYS A 118 28.12 -4.59 1.62
C LYS A 118 27.80 -3.12 1.42
N LYS A 119 27.40 -2.76 0.20
CA LYS A 119 26.81 -1.44 -0.05
C LYS A 119 25.41 -1.36 0.56
N VAL A 120 24.99 -0.16 0.93
CA VAL A 120 23.64 0.12 1.46
C VAL A 120 22.57 -0.41 0.51
N ASP A 121 22.75 -0.22 -0.80
CA ASP A 121 21.83 -0.68 -1.84
C ASP A 121 21.73 -2.21 -1.97
N GLU A 122 22.68 -2.96 -1.40
CA GLU A 122 22.70 -4.43 -1.44
C GLU A 122 22.00 -5.07 -0.24
N VAL A 123 21.42 -4.26 0.66
CA VAL A 123 20.68 -4.71 1.85
C VAL A 123 19.17 -4.56 1.57
N PRO A 124 18.48 -5.65 1.19
CA PRO A 124 17.04 -5.59 0.92
C PRO A 124 16.23 -5.38 2.20
N LEU A 125 15.38 -4.36 2.21
CA LEU A 125 14.52 -4.00 3.36
C LEU A 125 13.48 -5.08 3.71
N SER A 126 13.09 -5.91 2.74
CA SER A 126 12.11 -6.97 2.90
C SER A 126 12.64 -8.22 3.61
N LYS A 127 13.93 -8.28 3.95
CA LYS A 127 14.56 -9.44 4.63
C LYS A 127 14.77 -9.16 6.11
N SER A 128 14.82 -10.20 6.93
CA SER A 128 15.18 -10.07 8.34
C SER A 128 16.70 -10.05 8.54
N ILE A 129 17.15 -9.62 9.73
CA ILE A 129 18.57 -9.70 10.12
C ILE A 129 19.05 -11.16 10.05
N LYS A 130 18.20 -12.10 10.51
CA LYS A 130 18.46 -13.55 10.51
C LYS A 130 18.70 -14.10 9.09
N ASP A 131 17.92 -13.64 8.10
CA ASP A 131 18.08 -14.03 6.70
C ASP A 131 19.38 -13.46 6.10
N LEU A 132 19.72 -12.22 6.46
CA LEU A 132 20.88 -11.51 5.91
C LEU A 132 22.21 -12.08 6.41
N VAL A 133 22.27 -12.56 7.66
CA VAL A 133 23.47 -13.20 8.22
C VAL A 133 23.58 -14.69 7.89
N GLY A 134 22.53 -15.30 7.32
CA GLY A 134 22.54 -16.69 6.85
C GLY A 134 22.84 -17.70 7.97
N GLY A 135 22.26 -17.50 9.16
CA GLY A 135 22.44 -18.41 10.31
C GLY A 135 23.76 -18.24 11.08
N LYS A 136 24.59 -17.24 10.75
CA LYS A 136 25.79 -16.89 11.52
C LYS A 136 25.42 -16.15 12.81
N SER A 137 25.09 -16.90 13.85
CA SER A 137 24.65 -16.37 15.15
C SER A 137 25.61 -15.34 15.77
N THR A 138 26.93 -15.49 15.60
CA THR A 138 27.90 -14.47 16.05
C THR A 138 27.67 -13.12 15.39
N MET A 139 27.51 -13.09 14.06
CA MET A 139 27.25 -11.83 13.34
C MET A 139 25.89 -11.25 13.68
N GLN A 140 24.89 -12.11 13.89
CA GLN A 140 23.55 -11.70 14.34
C GLN A 140 23.60 -10.95 15.68
N ASN A 141 24.25 -11.56 16.68
CA ASN A 141 24.35 -10.99 18.02
C ASN A 141 25.18 -9.70 18.04
N GLU A 142 26.19 -9.60 17.19
CA GLU A 142 26.93 -8.36 17.03
C GLU A 142 26.06 -7.25 16.44
N ILE A 143 25.26 -7.52 15.40
CA ILE A 143 24.31 -6.53 14.84
C ILE A 143 23.29 -6.11 15.89
N LEU A 144 22.72 -7.06 16.64
CA LEU A 144 21.76 -6.75 17.70
C LEU A 144 22.38 -5.91 18.82
N GLY A 145 23.63 -6.19 19.19
CA GLY A 145 24.39 -5.37 20.14
C GLY A 145 24.63 -3.95 19.63
N ASP A 146 25.01 -3.80 18.36
CA ASP A 146 25.20 -2.50 17.72
C ASP A 146 23.88 -1.70 17.65
N LEU A 147 22.75 -2.37 17.41
CA LEU A 147 21.43 -1.75 17.43
C LEU A 147 20.99 -1.33 18.84
N GLN A 148 21.22 -2.15 19.85
CA GLN A 148 20.92 -1.80 21.26
C GLN A 148 21.69 -0.56 21.71
N LEU A 149 22.96 -0.43 21.29
CA LEU A 149 23.76 0.76 21.55
C LEU A 149 23.20 2.04 20.90
N LYS A 150 22.50 1.92 19.77
CA LYS A 150 21.97 3.08 19.01
C LYS A 150 20.55 3.45 19.38
N PHE A 151 19.68 2.47 19.57
CA PHE A 151 18.25 2.70 19.76
C PHE A 151 17.77 2.52 21.21
N SER A 152 18.65 2.11 22.14
CA SER A 152 18.36 1.86 23.57
C SER A 152 17.34 0.75 23.88
N SER A 153 16.42 0.47 22.97
CA SER A 153 15.46 -0.63 23.02
C SER A 153 15.21 -1.15 21.60
N ALA A 154 15.24 -2.47 21.43
CA ALA A 154 14.81 -3.14 20.20
C ALA A 154 13.51 -3.92 20.48
N PRO A 155 12.60 -4.06 19.50
CA PRO A 155 11.41 -4.89 19.64
C PRO A 155 11.74 -6.34 20.01
N GLU A 156 10.83 -7.01 20.72
CA GLU A 156 10.98 -8.42 21.08
C GLU A 156 11.03 -9.29 19.80
N LYS A 157 12.09 -10.10 19.64
CA LYS A 157 12.41 -10.87 18.42
C LYS A 157 12.63 -10.01 17.16
N GLY A 158 13.13 -8.78 17.31
CA GLY A 158 13.41 -7.89 16.18
C GLY A 158 14.32 -8.48 15.10
N GLU A 159 15.15 -9.48 15.42
CA GLU A 159 15.97 -10.21 14.47
C GLU A 159 15.21 -11.02 13.41
N GLU A 160 13.93 -11.33 13.67
CA GLU A 160 13.05 -12.09 12.77
C GLU A 160 12.13 -11.20 11.94
N LEU A 161 12.01 -9.91 12.30
CA LEU A 161 11.20 -8.95 11.57
C LEU A 161 11.91 -8.46 10.29
N PRO A 162 11.16 -8.16 9.21
CA PRO A 162 11.67 -7.43 8.07
C PRO A 162 12.27 -6.08 8.50
N LEU A 163 13.35 -5.62 7.84
CA LEU A 163 14.00 -4.35 8.21
C LEU A 163 13.07 -3.14 8.07
N GLU A 164 12.12 -3.19 7.12
CA GLU A 164 11.11 -2.14 6.95
C GLU A 164 10.15 -2.03 8.14
N GLU A 165 9.81 -3.15 8.77
CA GLU A 165 8.96 -3.17 9.98
C GLU A 165 9.77 -2.84 11.23
N LEU A 166 11.04 -3.28 11.27
CA LEU A 166 11.93 -3.03 12.40
C LEU A 166 12.34 -1.56 12.53
N GLY A 167 12.37 -0.82 11.41
CA GLY A 167 12.70 0.59 11.35
C GLY A 167 11.49 1.54 11.35
N ALA A 168 10.26 1.01 11.45
CA ALA A 168 9.02 1.79 11.56
C ALA A 168 8.75 2.21 13.00
#